data_AF-A0A6M3IDA8-F1
#
_entry.id   AF-A0A6M3IDA8-F1
#
_cell.length_a   1.000
_cell.length_b   1.000
_cell.length_c   1.000
_cell.angle_alpha   90.00
_cell.angle_beta   90.00
_cell.angle_gamma   90.00
#
_symmetry.space_group_name_H-M   'P 1'
#
loop_
_entity.id
_entity.type
_entity.pdbx_description
1 polymer ?
#
loop_
_entity_poly.entity_id
_entity_poly.type
_entity_poly.pdbx_seq_one_letter_code
_entity_poly.pdbx_strand_id
1 'polypeptide(L)'
;MLNPIGGGILLGNARDVALSKPSDGEVLTWDEKVWRNAAVPPPPPPAPTTAWDLGLKESWGRIWTDMGQLGIESSVYAFADVGHNGMVVAGTGSGGKIFRSVDYGVTWVSMGQLGLESDVFSVAYVGNSVVIAGTNGKIFRSIDYGVTWTDMGSLGGSLGVNSLVYVGSGIILAGVFDSGKIFRSNDQGLTWADMGRLGNAVAVYSLAYLGKGIVLAGTTAPGIVYRSLDYGLTWVEVAVLGEEHSVLSLANVGNGLVLAGTSDSGKIFRSTDYGVNWTDIGQLGTELDVFSVAYVGDSIIVAGTGAGGKVYRSADYGVTWTDMGQLGAAGGVLALVTLGDGIILAGTKSGGKIYRSE
;
A
#
# COMPACT_ATOMS: atom_id res chain seq x y z
N MET A 1 -3.13 12.24 65.08
CA MET A 1 -4.57 12.12 65.41
C MET A 1 -5.37 12.66 64.25
N LEU A 2 -5.90 11.76 63.41
CA LEU A 2 -7.18 11.79 62.70
C LEU A 2 -7.18 10.54 61.80
N ASN A 3 -8.27 9.80 61.87
CA ASN A 3 -8.49 8.45 61.35
C ASN A 3 -9.74 8.52 60.40
N PRO A 4 -10.29 7.43 59.86
CA PRO A 4 -9.94 6.78 58.58
C PRO A 4 -11.18 6.56 57.67
N ILE A 5 -11.00 6.23 56.38
CA ILE A 5 -11.97 5.45 55.54
C ILE A 5 -11.13 4.85 54.39
N GLY A 6 -11.09 3.56 54.03
CA GLY A 6 -12.02 2.44 54.19
C GLY A 6 -12.56 2.03 52.80
N GLY A 7 -12.25 0.82 52.33
CA GLY A 7 -13.04 0.15 51.29
C GLY A 7 -12.30 -0.27 50.02
N GLY A 8 -11.81 -1.52 50.00
CA GLY A 8 -11.48 -2.23 48.77
C GLY A 8 -12.76 -2.72 48.06
N ILE A 9 -12.71 -2.78 46.72
CA ILE A 9 -13.78 -3.32 45.87
C ILE A 9 -13.26 -4.53 45.10
N LEU A 10 -14.12 -5.53 45.06
CA LEU A 10 -13.94 -6.90 44.59
C LEU A 10 -13.59 -7.01 43.10
N LEU A 11 -12.67 -7.94 42.81
CA LEU A 11 -12.52 -8.59 41.50
C LEU A 11 -13.62 -9.64 41.32
N GLY A 12 -14.41 -9.51 40.25
CA GLY A 12 -15.40 -10.50 39.83
C GLY A 12 -14.74 -11.69 39.14
N ASN A 13 -15.05 -12.89 39.64
CA ASN A 13 -14.59 -14.18 39.10
C ASN A 13 -15.16 -14.44 37.69
N ALA A 14 -14.27 -14.60 36.70
CA ALA A 14 -14.58 -15.29 35.46
C ALA A 14 -14.62 -16.80 35.76
N ARG A 15 -15.76 -17.43 35.47
CA ARG A 15 -15.92 -18.88 35.57
C ARG A 15 -15.18 -19.55 34.40
N ASP A 16 -14.28 -20.45 34.75
CA ASP A 16 -13.69 -21.43 33.84
C ASP A 16 -14.79 -22.25 33.16
N VAL A 17 -14.83 -22.20 31.83
CA VAL A 17 -15.58 -23.16 31.02
C VAL A 17 -14.59 -24.25 30.62
N ALA A 18 -14.67 -25.39 31.31
CA ALA A 18 -13.95 -26.60 30.94
C ALA A 18 -14.49 -27.14 29.61
N LEU A 19 -13.63 -27.23 28.59
CA LEU A 19 -13.92 -27.91 27.34
C LEU A 19 -13.78 -29.43 27.55
N SER A 20 -14.91 -30.15 27.60
CA SER A 20 -14.92 -31.61 27.52
C SER A 20 -14.64 -32.07 26.09
N LYS A 21 -13.72 -33.02 25.91
CA LYS A 21 -13.47 -33.71 24.63
C LYS A 21 -14.76 -34.38 24.11
N PRO A 22 -15.08 -34.32 22.81
CA PRO A 22 -16.13 -35.17 22.24
C PRO A 22 -15.64 -36.62 22.16
N SER A 23 -16.49 -37.56 22.56
CA SER A 23 -16.35 -39.00 22.32
C SER A 23 -16.61 -39.34 20.85
N ASP A 24 -15.90 -40.35 20.37
CA ASP A 24 -15.93 -40.86 18.99
C ASP A 24 -17.35 -41.12 18.46
N GLY A 25 -17.65 -40.63 17.25
CA GLY A 25 -18.73 -41.20 16.44
C GLY A 25 -19.69 -40.28 15.67
N GLU A 26 -19.55 -38.96 15.67
CA GLU A 26 -20.43 -38.08 14.86
C GLU A 26 -19.75 -37.54 13.60
N VAL A 27 -20.23 -38.02 12.45
CA VAL A 27 -19.96 -37.45 11.13
C VAL A 27 -20.71 -36.11 11.04
N LEU A 28 -19.97 -35.00 11.17
CA LEU A 28 -20.53 -33.67 10.96
C LEU A 28 -20.64 -33.40 9.44
N THR A 29 -21.87 -33.44 8.93
CA THR A 29 -22.23 -32.88 7.64
C THR A 29 -22.11 -31.36 7.71
N TRP A 30 -21.32 -30.79 6.80
CA TRP A 30 -21.13 -29.34 6.68
C TRP A 30 -22.43 -28.68 6.21
N ASP A 31 -23.22 -28.17 7.15
CA ASP A 31 -24.37 -27.32 6.86
C ASP A 31 -23.97 -25.85 6.93
N GLU A 32 -24.22 -25.17 5.81
CA GLU A 32 -24.24 -23.72 5.66
C GLU A 32 -25.14 -23.09 6.74
N LYS A 33 -24.54 -22.49 7.78
CA LYS A 33 -25.25 -21.60 8.70
C LYS A 33 -24.57 -20.25 8.83
N VAL A 34 -25.14 -19.32 8.05
CA VAL A 34 -25.52 -17.95 8.44
C VAL A 34 -24.39 -17.06 8.99
N TRP A 35 -23.77 -16.29 8.09
CA TRP A 35 -23.23 -14.97 8.45
C TRP A 35 -24.05 -13.88 7.76
N ARG A 36 -25.24 -13.59 8.30
CA ARG A 36 -25.85 -12.26 8.18
C ARG A 36 -25.62 -11.51 9.48
N ASN A 37 -24.41 -11.00 9.65
CA ASN A 37 -24.18 -9.84 10.50
C ASN A 37 -23.50 -8.81 9.60
N ALA A 38 -24.33 -8.02 8.91
CA ALA A 38 -23.90 -6.70 8.48
C ALA A 38 -23.60 -5.94 9.78
N ALA A 39 -22.33 -5.94 10.20
CA ALA A 39 -21.88 -5.06 11.26
C ALA A 39 -22.23 -3.64 10.81
N VAL A 40 -23.02 -2.93 11.63
CA VAL A 40 -23.18 -1.48 11.49
C VAL A 40 -21.76 -0.90 11.39
N PRO A 41 -21.44 -0.10 10.36
CA PRO A 41 -20.11 0.49 10.26
C PRO A 41 -19.82 1.25 11.56
N PRO A 42 -18.59 1.15 12.11
CA PRO A 42 -18.25 1.89 13.32
C PRO A 42 -18.57 3.38 13.10
N PRO A 43 -19.11 4.08 14.10
CA PRO A 43 -19.37 5.51 13.96
C PRO A 43 -18.07 6.21 13.59
N PRO A 44 -18.13 7.25 12.73
CA PRO A 44 -16.94 8.00 12.36
C PRO A 44 -16.24 8.50 13.63
N PRO A 45 -14.89 8.58 13.63
CA PRO A 45 -14.16 9.14 14.76
C PRO A 45 -14.69 10.55 15.09
N PRO A 46 -14.61 10.99 16.36
CA PRO A 46 -15.08 12.31 16.76
C PRO A 46 -14.43 13.38 15.88
N ALA A 47 -15.25 14.34 15.43
CA ALA A 47 -14.79 15.44 14.61
C ALA A 47 -13.65 16.21 15.31
N PRO A 48 -12.64 16.71 14.58
CA PRO A 48 -11.56 17.49 15.15
C PRO A 48 -12.10 18.65 15.99
N THR A 49 -11.58 18.81 17.21
CA THR A 49 -12.18 19.68 18.24
C THR A 49 -11.74 21.14 18.19
N THR A 50 -10.94 21.56 17.20
CA THR A 50 -10.59 22.98 17.01
C THR A 50 -10.71 23.41 15.54
N ALA A 51 -11.10 24.67 15.32
CA ALA A 51 -11.17 25.27 13.98
C ALA A 51 -9.79 25.37 13.30
N TRP A 52 -8.70 25.40 14.08
CA TRP A 52 -7.33 25.36 13.58
C TRP A 52 -6.95 23.97 13.04
N ASP A 53 -7.30 22.89 13.76
CA ASP A 53 -7.07 21.52 13.29
C ASP A 53 -7.88 21.19 12.03
N LEU A 54 -9.10 21.73 11.92
CA LEU A 54 -9.91 21.62 10.70
C LEU A 54 -9.27 22.36 9.52
N GLY A 55 -8.75 23.58 9.74
CA GLY A 55 -8.10 24.37 8.69
C GLY A 55 -6.80 23.75 8.15
N LEU A 56 -6.03 23.05 9.00
CA LEU A 56 -4.82 22.32 8.59
C LEU A 56 -5.13 21.03 7.81
N LYS A 57 -6.15 20.28 8.21
CA LYS A 57 -6.54 19.05 7.50
C LYS A 57 -7.19 19.34 6.15
N GLU A 58 -7.88 20.47 6.05
CA GLU A 58 -8.38 21.01 4.79
C GLU A 58 -7.25 21.25 3.77
N SER A 59 -6.03 21.61 4.18
CA SER A 59 -4.93 21.93 3.25
C SER A 59 -4.15 20.72 2.73
N TRP A 60 -4.23 19.56 3.38
CA TRP A 60 -3.46 18.37 3.00
C TRP A 60 -3.66 17.97 1.54
N GLY A 61 -2.56 17.81 0.80
CA GLY A 61 -2.58 17.41 -0.61
C GLY A 61 -3.12 18.48 -1.58
N ARG A 62 -3.30 19.74 -1.14
CA ARG A 62 -3.76 20.83 -2.01
C ARG A 62 -2.64 21.58 -2.71
N ILE A 63 -1.53 21.81 -2.02
CA ILE A 63 -0.38 22.56 -2.54
C ILE A 63 0.82 21.65 -2.56
N TRP A 64 1.60 21.74 -3.64
CA TRP A 64 2.75 20.90 -3.90
C TRP A 64 3.97 21.75 -4.22
N THR A 65 5.06 21.50 -3.50
CA THR A 65 6.35 22.14 -3.71
C THR A 65 7.28 21.18 -4.46
N ASP A 66 7.93 21.67 -5.53
CA ASP A 66 9.00 20.93 -6.22
C ASP A 66 10.25 20.92 -5.32
N MET A 67 10.64 19.73 -4.87
CA MET A 67 11.82 19.50 -4.02
C MET A 67 13.08 19.21 -4.82
N GLY A 68 12.99 19.24 -6.15
CA GLY A 68 14.07 18.95 -7.08
C GLY A 68 14.11 17.49 -7.51
N GLN A 69 15.19 17.16 -8.23
CA GLN A 69 15.43 15.85 -8.82
C GLN A 69 16.38 15.03 -7.95
N LEU A 70 16.11 13.72 -7.85
CA LEU A 70 17.05 12.77 -7.26
C LEU A 70 18.22 12.49 -8.20
N GLY A 71 19.28 13.29 -8.09
CA GLY A 71 20.50 13.14 -8.90
C GLY A 71 20.25 13.36 -10.39
N ILE A 72 20.52 12.34 -11.21
CA ILE A 72 20.25 12.34 -12.67
C ILE A 72 19.25 11.24 -13.05
N GLU A 73 18.53 10.70 -12.07
CA GLU A 73 17.61 9.58 -12.28
C GLU A 73 16.43 10.00 -13.15
N SER A 74 15.92 9.07 -13.96
CA SER A 74 14.84 9.37 -14.89
C SER A 74 13.49 9.42 -14.19
N SER A 75 13.29 8.56 -13.18
CA SER A 75 12.01 8.33 -12.51
C SER A 75 12.19 8.04 -11.03
N VAL A 76 11.14 8.30 -10.25
CA VAL A 76 10.99 7.80 -8.88
C VAL A 76 9.82 6.83 -8.87
N TYR A 77 10.10 5.53 -8.73
CA TYR A 77 9.10 4.47 -8.88
C TYR A 77 8.44 4.08 -7.56
N ALA A 78 9.14 4.22 -6.44
CA ALA A 78 8.65 3.74 -5.17
C ALA A 78 9.17 4.57 -4.00
N PHE A 79 8.37 4.61 -2.95
CA PHE A 79 8.77 5.10 -1.64
C PHE A 79 8.41 4.08 -0.56
N ALA A 80 9.15 4.11 0.54
CA ALA A 80 8.72 3.53 1.80
C ALA A 80 8.94 4.54 2.93
N ASP A 81 7.88 4.86 3.66
CA ASP A 81 8.01 5.44 5.00
C ASP A 81 8.55 4.35 5.93
N VAL A 82 9.77 4.55 6.42
CA VAL A 82 10.47 3.60 7.30
C VAL A 82 10.33 3.99 8.78
N GLY A 83 9.50 5.00 9.07
CA GLY A 83 9.29 5.55 10.41
C GLY A 83 10.54 6.22 10.98
N HIS A 84 10.47 6.68 12.23
CA HIS A 84 11.52 7.46 12.92
C HIS A 84 11.74 8.86 12.34
N ASN A 85 10.88 9.81 12.72
CA ASN A 85 11.09 11.24 12.47
C ASN A 85 11.21 11.62 10.98
N GLY A 86 10.32 11.09 10.13
CA GLY A 86 10.24 11.49 8.73
C GLY A 86 11.29 10.85 7.81
N MET A 87 11.84 9.70 8.19
CA MET A 87 12.76 8.96 7.34
C MET A 87 12.01 8.23 6.22
N VAL A 88 12.48 8.42 4.99
CA VAL A 88 11.87 7.85 3.79
C VAL A 88 12.96 7.28 2.90
N VAL A 89 12.69 6.13 2.29
CA VAL A 89 13.53 5.52 1.25
C VAL A 89 12.82 5.63 -0.09
N ALA A 90 13.54 5.99 -1.14
CA ALA A 90 13.04 6.09 -2.50
C ALA A 90 13.83 5.17 -3.45
N GLY A 91 13.11 4.47 -4.32
CA GLY A 91 13.66 3.68 -5.42
C GLY A 91 13.49 4.40 -6.76
N THR A 92 14.55 4.44 -7.56
CA THR A 92 14.59 5.22 -8.81
C THR A 92 14.80 4.37 -10.07
N GLY A 93 14.59 5.02 -11.22
CA GLY A 93 14.75 4.43 -12.55
C GLY A 93 15.96 4.93 -13.33
N SER A 94 16.40 4.11 -14.29
CA SER A 94 17.60 4.27 -15.14
C SER A 94 18.96 4.15 -14.47
N GLY A 95 19.05 4.25 -13.14
CA GLY A 95 20.28 3.98 -12.39
C GLY A 95 20.12 2.99 -11.24
N GLY A 96 18.92 2.43 -11.03
CA GLY A 96 18.60 1.48 -9.96
C GLY A 96 19.06 1.95 -8.58
N LYS A 97 19.00 3.26 -8.32
CA LYS A 97 19.52 3.84 -7.09
C LYS A 97 18.50 3.85 -5.99
N ILE A 98 19.04 3.82 -4.77
CA ILE A 98 18.30 4.12 -3.55
C ILE A 98 18.69 5.51 -3.08
N PHE A 99 17.68 6.31 -2.74
CA PHE A 99 17.85 7.56 -2.02
C PHE A 99 17.16 7.47 -0.67
N ARG A 100 17.68 8.21 0.31
CA ARG A 100 17.10 8.26 1.66
C ARG A 100 17.03 9.70 2.15
N SER A 101 15.90 10.05 2.75
CA SER A 101 15.65 11.27 3.48
C SER A 101 15.50 10.95 4.97
N VAL A 102 15.84 11.91 5.83
CA VAL A 102 15.66 11.85 7.31
C VAL A 102 14.87 13.04 7.84
N ASP A 103 14.25 13.80 6.95
CA ASP A 103 13.67 15.12 7.22
C ASP A 103 12.37 15.31 6.43
N TYR A 104 11.54 14.27 6.36
CA TYR A 104 10.23 14.28 5.70
C TYR A 104 10.29 14.62 4.20
N GLY A 105 11.32 14.12 3.52
CA GLY A 105 11.53 14.31 2.08
C GLY A 105 12.06 15.69 1.71
N VAL A 106 12.53 16.49 2.66
CA VAL A 106 13.09 17.82 2.39
C VAL A 106 14.46 17.73 1.72
N THR A 107 15.34 16.85 2.22
CA THR A 107 16.63 16.56 1.61
C THR A 107 16.84 15.06 1.41
N TRP A 108 17.66 14.72 0.41
CA TRP A 108 17.89 13.34 -0.01
C TRP A 108 19.36 13.05 -0.18
N VAL A 109 19.77 11.87 0.30
CA VAL A 109 21.13 11.34 0.15
C VAL A 109 21.05 10.05 -0.67
N SER A 110 21.87 9.97 -1.73
CA SER A 110 22.04 8.74 -2.51
C SER A 110 22.76 7.68 -1.67
N MET A 111 22.15 6.50 -1.54
CA MET A 111 22.74 5.31 -0.90
C MET A 111 23.42 4.38 -1.92
N GLY A 112 23.44 4.79 -3.19
CA GLY A 112 24.11 4.07 -4.27
C GLY A 112 23.15 3.23 -5.10
N GLN A 113 23.72 2.58 -6.12
CA GLN A 113 23.00 1.66 -7.01
C GLN A 113 22.94 0.27 -6.38
N LEU A 114 21.79 -0.39 -6.51
CA LEU A 114 21.65 -1.78 -6.12
C LEU A 114 22.28 -2.68 -7.19
N GLY A 115 23.50 -3.13 -6.96
CA GLY A 115 24.22 -3.99 -7.90
C GLY A 115 24.37 -3.36 -9.30
N LEU A 116 23.82 -4.03 -10.32
CA LEU A 116 23.76 -3.54 -11.70
C LEU A 116 22.32 -3.29 -12.17
N GLU A 117 21.39 -3.12 -11.22
CA GLU A 117 19.98 -2.94 -11.53
C GLU A 117 19.74 -1.59 -12.20
N SER A 118 18.85 -1.56 -13.19
CA SER A 118 18.43 -0.31 -13.84
C SER A 118 17.30 0.40 -13.09
N ASP A 119 16.44 -0.35 -12.39
CA ASP A 119 15.19 0.17 -11.85
C ASP A 119 14.87 -0.50 -10.50
N VAL A 120 14.38 0.30 -9.57
CA VAL A 120 13.85 -0.16 -8.28
C VAL A 120 12.34 0.10 -8.26
N PHE A 121 11.55 -0.90 -8.64
CA PHE A 121 10.10 -0.76 -8.85
C PHE A 121 9.29 -0.71 -7.55
N SER A 122 9.77 -1.33 -6.48
CA SER A 122 9.03 -1.41 -5.22
C SER A 122 9.96 -1.35 -4.01
N VAL A 123 9.49 -0.74 -2.93
CA VAL A 123 10.20 -0.68 -1.65
C VAL A 123 9.19 -0.87 -0.51
N ALA A 124 9.52 -1.69 0.47
CA ALA A 124 8.66 -1.93 1.64
C ALA A 124 9.47 -1.92 2.94
N TYR A 125 8.97 -1.21 3.95
CA TYR A 125 9.47 -1.30 5.32
C TYR A 125 8.78 -2.45 6.06
N VAL A 126 9.55 -3.30 6.73
CA VAL A 126 9.02 -4.52 7.38
C VAL A 126 9.28 -4.57 8.89
N GLY A 127 9.65 -3.42 9.46
CA GLY A 127 9.94 -3.26 10.88
C GLY A 127 11.39 -3.60 11.25
N ASN A 128 11.79 -3.24 12.48
CA ASN A 128 13.11 -3.55 13.04
C ASN A 128 14.27 -3.17 12.10
N SER A 129 14.23 -1.96 11.53
CA SER A 129 15.23 -1.45 10.56
C SER A 129 15.32 -2.16 9.21
N VAL A 130 14.49 -3.18 8.97
CA VAL A 130 14.54 -3.96 7.74
C VAL A 130 13.73 -3.27 6.63
N VAL A 131 14.36 -3.08 5.48
CA VAL A 131 13.74 -2.56 4.26
C VAL A 131 14.01 -3.55 3.12
N ILE A 132 13.00 -3.83 2.32
CA ILE A 132 13.10 -4.68 1.13
C ILE A 132 12.88 -3.81 -0.11
N ALA A 133 13.71 -4.03 -1.14
CA ALA A 133 13.58 -3.40 -2.44
C ALA A 133 13.45 -4.48 -3.53
N GLY A 134 12.51 -4.27 -4.44
CA GLY A 134 12.28 -5.09 -5.62
C GLY A 134 12.76 -4.36 -6.87
N THR A 135 13.55 -5.03 -7.70
CA THR A 135 14.21 -4.44 -8.90
C THR A 135 13.82 -5.21 -10.17
N ASN A 136 14.71 -5.36 -11.16
CA ASN A 136 14.50 -6.16 -12.38
C ASN A 136 14.52 -7.67 -12.09
N GLY A 137 13.60 -8.12 -11.24
CA GLY A 137 13.44 -9.53 -10.85
C GLY A 137 14.20 -9.96 -9.60
N LYS A 138 15.02 -9.08 -9.02
CA LYS A 138 15.74 -9.36 -7.78
C LYS A 138 15.11 -8.72 -6.56
N ILE A 139 15.48 -9.27 -5.41
CA ILE A 139 15.21 -8.71 -4.09
C ILE A 139 16.51 -8.26 -3.46
N PHE A 140 16.50 -7.04 -2.93
CA PHE A 140 17.55 -6.52 -2.07
C PHE A 140 17.00 -6.28 -0.67
N ARG A 141 17.82 -6.55 0.34
CA ARG A 141 17.47 -6.42 1.75
C ARG A 141 18.45 -5.54 2.50
N SER A 142 17.92 -4.57 3.24
CA SER A 142 18.64 -3.74 4.19
C SER A 142 18.24 -4.10 5.62
N ILE A 143 19.17 -3.93 6.58
CA ILE A 143 18.96 -4.09 8.03
C ILE A 143 19.34 -2.83 8.81
N ASP A 144 19.44 -1.69 8.13
CA ASP A 144 19.92 -0.43 8.67
C ASP A 144 19.15 0.75 8.07
N TYR A 145 17.85 0.58 7.86
CA TYR A 145 16.93 1.58 7.32
C TYR A 145 17.30 2.08 5.91
N GLY A 146 17.78 1.17 5.07
CA GLY A 146 18.08 1.44 3.65
C GLY A 146 19.46 2.07 3.41
N VAL A 147 20.37 2.01 4.38
CA VAL A 147 21.74 2.55 4.23
C VAL A 147 22.64 1.57 3.47
N THR A 148 22.62 0.29 3.84
CA THR A 148 23.31 -0.79 3.12
C THR A 148 22.36 -1.90 2.70
N TRP A 149 22.72 -2.58 1.61
CA TRP A 149 21.84 -3.53 0.95
C TRP A 149 22.60 -4.81 0.59
N THR A 150 21.91 -5.94 0.76
CA THR A 150 22.38 -7.28 0.38
C THR A 150 21.48 -7.82 -0.74
N ASP A 151 22.07 -8.30 -1.84
CA ASP A 151 21.36 -9.01 -2.91
C ASP A 151 20.89 -10.38 -2.37
N MET A 152 19.58 -10.62 -2.38
CA MET A 152 18.94 -11.85 -1.91
C MET A 152 18.61 -12.83 -3.04
N GLY A 153 18.99 -12.50 -4.27
CA GLY A 153 18.75 -13.31 -5.46
C GLY A 153 17.48 -12.94 -6.22
N SER A 154 17.18 -13.71 -7.26
CA SER A 154 16.05 -13.48 -8.15
C SER A 154 14.81 -14.28 -7.76
N LEU A 155 13.64 -13.70 -8.03
CA LEU A 155 12.34 -14.34 -7.85
C LEU A 155 11.94 -15.05 -9.14
N GLY A 156 12.41 -16.29 -9.30
CA GLY A 156 11.97 -17.18 -10.38
C GLY A 156 12.31 -16.72 -11.80
N GLY A 157 13.36 -15.89 -11.96
CA GLY A 157 13.79 -15.40 -13.27
C GLY A 157 12.90 -14.31 -13.88
N SER A 158 11.99 -13.72 -13.09
CA SER A 158 11.18 -12.57 -13.51
C SER A 158 12.07 -11.39 -13.92
N LEU A 159 11.55 -10.49 -14.76
CA LEU A 159 12.17 -9.24 -15.18
C LEU A 159 11.78 -8.06 -14.29
N GLY A 160 10.92 -8.23 -13.28
CA GLY A 160 10.47 -7.12 -12.45
C GLY A 160 9.74 -7.54 -11.18
N VAL A 161 10.12 -6.99 -10.03
CA VAL A 161 9.36 -7.11 -8.77
C VAL A 161 8.54 -5.84 -8.58
N ASN A 162 7.34 -5.84 -9.17
CA ASN A 162 6.52 -4.64 -9.32
C ASN A 162 5.86 -4.17 -8.02
N SER A 163 5.55 -5.08 -7.10
CA SER A 163 4.87 -4.75 -5.85
C SER A 163 5.41 -5.54 -4.67
N LEU A 164 5.50 -4.88 -3.52
CA LEU A 164 5.86 -5.46 -2.24
C LEU A 164 4.86 -5.00 -1.18
N VAL A 165 4.40 -5.91 -0.32
CA VAL A 165 3.58 -5.55 0.85
C VAL A 165 4.01 -6.33 2.08
N TYR A 166 4.15 -5.63 3.20
CA TYR A 166 4.35 -6.22 4.51
C TYR A 166 2.99 -6.53 5.15
N VAL A 167 2.77 -7.78 5.57
CA VAL A 167 1.48 -8.22 6.15
C VAL A 167 1.56 -8.56 7.64
N GLY A 168 2.69 -8.22 8.28
CA GLY A 168 2.92 -8.45 9.71
C GLY A 168 3.73 -9.72 10.01
N SER A 169 4.26 -9.81 11.23
CA SER A 169 4.99 -10.99 11.75
C SER A 169 6.13 -11.47 10.84
N GLY A 170 6.82 -10.55 10.17
CA GLY A 170 7.92 -10.87 9.24
C GLY A 170 7.49 -11.41 7.88
N ILE A 171 6.18 -11.46 7.59
CA ILE A 171 5.65 -11.95 6.32
C ILE A 171 5.59 -10.83 5.29
N ILE A 172 6.10 -11.12 4.10
CA ILE A 172 6.15 -10.20 2.96
C ILE A 172 5.64 -10.92 1.72
N LEU A 173 4.86 -10.22 0.90
CA LEU A 173 4.44 -10.69 -0.40
C LEU A 173 5.07 -9.83 -1.49
N ALA A 174 5.50 -10.48 -2.57
CA ALA A 174 6.05 -9.85 -3.75
C ALA A 174 5.23 -10.26 -4.98
N GLY A 175 4.75 -9.27 -5.72
CA GLY A 175 4.10 -9.45 -7.01
C GLY A 175 5.09 -9.18 -8.13
N VAL A 176 5.19 -10.07 -9.11
CA VAL A 176 6.19 -9.98 -10.16
C VAL A 176 5.60 -9.74 -11.55
N PHE A 177 6.42 -9.16 -12.42
CA PHE A 177 6.18 -9.04 -13.86
C PHE A 177 6.38 -10.37 -14.58
N ASP A 178 5.97 -10.42 -15.87
CA ASP A 178 6.10 -11.49 -16.89
C ASP A 178 5.53 -12.89 -16.60
N SER A 179 5.23 -13.19 -15.35
CA SER A 179 4.72 -14.50 -14.92
C SER A 179 3.45 -14.40 -14.10
N GLY A 180 3.05 -13.20 -13.66
CA GLY A 180 1.88 -12.97 -12.80
C GLY A 180 1.92 -13.75 -11.48
N LYS A 181 3.12 -14.09 -10.99
CA LYS A 181 3.32 -14.88 -9.78
C LYS A 181 3.30 -14.03 -8.52
N ILE A 182 2.96 -14.67 -7.41
CA ILE A 182 3.17 -14.18 -6.05
C ILE A 182 4.32 -14.97 -5.43
N PHE A 183 5.27 -14.26 -4.83
CA PHE A 183 6.27 -14.85 -3.95
C PHE A 183 5.99 -14.42 -2.51
N ARG A 184 6.29 -15.30 -1.56
CA ARG A 184 6.03 -15.07 -0.14
C ARG A 184 7.25 -15.38 0.70
N SER A 185 7.62 -14.45 1.57
CA SER A 185 8.63 -14.64 2.61
C SER A 185 7.96 -14.74 3.98
N ASN A 186 8.49 -15.57 4.87
CA ASN A 186 8.08 -15.70 6.28
C ASN A 186 9.15 -15.20 7.27
N ASP A 187 10.28 -14.72 6.76
CA ASP A 187 11.50 -14.50 7.52
C ASP A 187 12.13 -13.14 7.17
N GLN A 188 11.27 -12.13 6.99
CA GLN A 188 11.67 -10.76 6.68
C GLN A 188 12.54 -10.64 5.42
N GLY A 189 12.21 -11.42 4.38
CA GLY A 189 12.84 -11.36 3.06
C GLY A 189 14.17 -12.11 2.95
N LEU A 190 14.49 -12.99 3.91
CA LEU A 190 15.68 -13.85 3.84
C LEU A 190 15.48 -14.99 2.84
N THR A 191 14.30 -15.60 2.82
CA THR A 191 13.92 -16.63 1.86
C THR A 191 12.53 -16.36 1.29
N TRP A 192 12.30 -16.87 0.07
CA TRP A 192 11.06 -16.66 -0.68
C TRP A 192 10.56 -17.98 -1.27
N ALA A 193 9.27 -18.22 -1.10
CA ALA A 193 8.55 -19.34 -1.73
C ALA A 193 7.69 -18.83 -2.89
N ASP A 194 7.70 -19.54 -4.01
CA ASP A 194 6.76 -19.33 -5.12
C ASP A 194 5.38 -19.84 -4.72
N MET A 195 4.38 -18.95 -4.70
CA MET A 195 2.99 -19.27 -4.35
C MET A 195 2.13 -19.55 -5.59
N GLY A 196 2.73 -19.56 -6.78
CA GLY A 196 2.06 -19.79 -8.04
C GLY A 196 1.59 -18.51 -8.72
N ARG A 197 1.08 -18.69 -9.94
CA ARG A 197 0.53 -17.63 -10.79
C ARG A 197 -0.92 -17.35 -10.42
N LEU A 198 -1.29 -16.07 -10.42
CA LEU A 198 -2.69 -15.65 -10.29
C LEU A 198 -3.41 -15.81 -11.64
N GLY A 199 -4.10 -16.95 -11.82
CA GLY A 199 -4.84 -17.25 -13.04
C GLY A 199 -4.00 -17.10 -14.31
N ASN A 200 -4.45 -16.24 -15.23
CA ASN A 200 -3.74 -15.91 -16.46
C ASN A 200 -3.03 -14.55 -16.43
N ALA A 201 -2.87 -13.93 -15.25
CA ALA A 201 -2.24 -12.61 -15.11
C ALA A 201 -0.85 -12.58 -15.72
N VAL A 202 -0.51 -11.51 -16.43
CA VAL A 202 0.86 -11.30 -16.96
C VAL A 202 1.77 -10.69 -15.89
N ALA A 203 1.24 -9.83 -15.04
CA ALA A 203 1.95 -9.25 -13.91
C ALA A 203 1.02 -8.96 -12.74
N VAL A 204 1.62 -8.82 -11.56
CA VAL A 204 0.95 -8.30 -10.35
C VAL A 204 1.49 -6.90 -10.07
N TYR A 205 0.71 -5.87 -10.42
CA TYR A 205 1.15 -4.47 -10.31
C TYR A 205 0.97 -3.89 -8.92
N SER A 206 -0.06 -4.31 -8.19
CA SER A 206 -0.39 -3.72 -6.89
C SER A 206 -0.73 -4.79 -5.87
N LEU A 207 -0.33 -4.55 -4.63
CA LEU A 207 -0.65 -5.37 -3.46
C LEU A 207 -1.08 -4.45 -2.32
N ALA A 208 -2.16 -4.80 -1.63
CA ALA A 208 -2.65 -4.06 -0.47
C ALA A 208 -3.04 -4.99 0.68
N TYR A 209 -2.48 -4.73 1.86
CA TYR A 209 -2.85 -5.45 3.08
C TYR A 209 -3.99 -4.73 3.80
N LEU A 210 -5.09 -5.44 4.03
CA LEU A 210 -6.30 -4.89 4.66
C LEU A 210 -6.42 -5.24 6.15
N GLY A 211 -5.42 -5.92 6.71
CA GLY A 211 -5.46 -6.43 8.08
C GLY A 211 -6.05 -7.84 8.17
N LYS A 212 -5.77 -8.53 9.30
CA LYS A 212 -6.36 -9.83 9.66
C LYS A 212 -6.20 -10.90 8.57
N GLY A 213 -5.05 -10.94 7.91
CA GLY A 213 -4.74 -11.90 6.85
C GLY A 213 -5.32 -11.57 5.48
N ILE A 214 -6.10 -10.50 5.35
CA ILE A 214 -6.73 -10.11 4.08
C ILE A 214 -5.74 -9.32 3.22
N VAL A 215 -5.46 -9.81 2.02
CA VAL A 215 -4.59 -9.15 1.05
C VAL A 215 -5.30 -9.09 -0.30
N LEU A 216 -5.18 -7.98 -1.01
CA LEU A 216 -5.61 -7.83 -2.39
C LEU A 216 -4.41 -7.76 -3.33
N ALA A 217 -4.56 -8.32 -4.53
CA ALA A 217 -3.60 -8.24 -5.62
C ALA A 217 -4.30 -7.73 -6.88
N GLY A 218 -3.77 -6.67 -7.47
CA GLY A 218 -4.22 -6.11 -8.74
C GLY A 218 -3.32 -6.58 -9.88
N THR A 219 -3.92 -7.14 -10.93
CA THR A 219 -3.19 -7.73 -12.05
C THR A 219 -3.30 -6.93 -13.33
N THR A 220 -2.53 -7.33 -14.34
CA THR A 220 -2.64 -6.82 -15.71
C THR A 220 -2.81 -7.95 -16.73
N ALA A 221 -3.49 -7.61 -17.82
CA ALA A 221 -3.80 -8.47 -18.96
C ALA A 221 -4.34 -9.85 -18.49
N PRO A 222 -5.50 -9.87 -17.79
CA PRO A 222 -6.47 -8.76 -17.60
C PRO A 222 -6.42 -8.05 -16.23
N GLY A 223 -7.13 -6.91 -16.13
CA GLY A 223 -7.30 -6.11 -14.92
C GLY A 223 -8.24 -6.78 -13.91
N ILE A 224 -7.68 -7.71 -13.13
CA ILE A 224 -8.41 -8.51 -12.14
C ILE A 224 -7.92 -8.16 -10.74
N VAL A 225 -8.85 -8.17 -9.78
CA VAL A 225 -8.55 -8.17 -8.35
C VAL A 225 -8.66 -9.59 -7.82
N TYR A 226 -7.56 -10.08 -7.25
CA TYR A 226 -7.50 -11.30 -6.47
C TYR A 226 -7.46 -10.97 -4.98
N ARG A 227 -7.98 -11.87 -4.15
CA ARG A 227 -8.06 -11.73 -2.71
C ARG A 227 -7.56 -12.98 -2.00
N SER A 228 -6.73 -12.76 -0.98
CA SER A 228 -6.30 -13.77 -0.03
C SER A 228 -6.93 -13.48 1.34
N LEU A 229 -7.21 -14.53 2.11
CA LEU A 229 -7.70 -14.48 3.49
C LEU A 229 -6.69 -15.02 4.51
N ASP A 230 -5.53 -15.47 4.04
CA ASP A 230 -4.58 -16.29 4.79
C ASP A 230 -3.14 -15.80 4.58
N TYR A 231 -2.95 -14.47 4.55
CA TYR A 231 -1.65 -13.83 4.42
C TYR A 231 -0.91 -14.20 3.12
N GLY A 232 -1.65 -14.36 2.03
CA GLY A 232 -1.13 -14.64 0.69
C GLY A 232 -0.78 -16.10 0.43
N LEU A 233 -1.30 -17.05 1.23
CA LEU A 233 -1.08 -18.49 1.00
C LEU A 233 -1.99 -19.01 -0.11
N THR A 234 -3.26 -18.58 -0.13
CA THR A 234 -4.24 -18.89 -1.17
C THR A 234 -4.89 -17.62 -1.69
N TRP A 235 -5.33 -17.67 -2.94
CA TRP A 235 -5.89 -16.54 -3.66
C TRP A 235 -7.13 -16.94 -4.43
N VAL A 236 -8.13 -16.06 -4.43
CA VAL A 236 -9.38 -16.22 -5.17
C VAL A 236 -9.59 -14.97 -6.00
N GLU A 237 -9.98 -15.13 -7.26
CA GLU A 237 -10.48 -14.02 -8.07
C GLU A 237 -11.78 -13.49 -7.46
N VAL A 238 -11.87 -12.17 -7.27
CA VAL A 238 -13.06 -11.54 -6.65
C VAL A 238 -13.71 -10.50 -7.54
N ALA A 239 -12.97 -9.86 -8.46
CA ALA A 239 -13.56 -8.88 -9.36
C ALA A 239 -12.76 -8.70 -10.65
N VAL A 240 -13.48 -8.47 -11.75
CA VAL A 240 -12.98 -7.86 -12.98
C VAL A 240 -13.46 -6.42 -13.00
N LEU A 241 -12.54 -5.45 -13.05
CA LEU A 241 -12.88 -4.03 -12.95
C LEU A 241 -13.24 -3.46 -14.33
N GLY A 242 -14.46 -3.74 -14.80
CA GLY A 242 -14.94 -3.25 -16.10
C GLY A 242 -14.13 -3.82 -17.27
N GLU A 243 -13.79 -2.96 -18.23
CA GLU A 243 -12.97 -3.30 -19.41
C GLU A 243 -11.49 -2.89 -19.24
N GLU A 244 -11.06 -2.60 -18.01
CA GLU A 244 -9.70 -2.14 -17.74
C GLU A 244 -8.69 -3.29 -17.85
N HIS A 245 -7.56 -3.04 -18.51
CA HIS A 245 -6.52 -4.04 -18.69
C HIS A 245 -5.60 -4.17 -17.47
N SER A 246 -5.55 -3.18 -16.57
CA SER A 246 -4.67 -3.22 -15.42
C SER A 246 -5.28 -2.59 -14.17
N VAL A 247 -5.03 -3.21 -13.02
CA VAL A 247 -5.21 -2.62 -11.69
C VAL A 247 -3.86 -2.11 -11.21
N LEU A 248 -3.56 -0.85 -11.52
CA LEU A 248 -2.24 -0.23 -11.33
C LEU A 248 -1.94 0.07 -9.87
N SER A 249 -2.95 0.45 -9.09
CA SER A 249 -2.78 0.82 -7.68
C SER A 249 -3.93 0.31 -6.82
N LEU A 250 -3.63 -0.05 -5.57
CA LEU A 250 -4.59 -0.44 -4.54
C LEU A 250 -4.24 0.30 -3.25
N ALA A 251 -5.22 0.96 -2.64
CA ALA A 251 -5.04 1.71 -1.39
C ALA A 251 -6.02 1.25 -0.32
N ASN A 252 -5.49 0.79 0.82
CA ASN A 252 -6.29 0.52 2.01
C ASN A 252 -6.59 1.82 2.74
N VAL A 253 -7.88 2.13 2.91
CA VAL A 253 -8.35 3.33 3.63
C VAL A 253 -8.81 2.97 5.06
N GLY A 254 -8.90 1.68 5.36
CA GLY A 254 -9.32 1.15 6.66
C GLY A 254 -10.79 0.72 6.70
N ASN A 255 -11.15 -0.09 7.69
CA ASN A 255 -12.53 -0.58 7.92
C ASN A 255 -13.20 -1.21 6.69
N GLY A 256 -12.41 -1.90 5.85
CA GLY A 256 -12.91 -2.57 4.64
C GLY A 256 -13.02 -1.66 3.42
N LEU A 257 -12.74 -0.37 3.55
CA LEU A 257 -12.69 0.55 2.43
C LEU A 257 -11.36 0.42 1.68
N VAL A 258 -11.45 0.19 0.37
CA VAL A 258 -10.32 0.09 -0.55
C VAL A 258 -10.63 0.85 -1.83
N LEU A 259 -9.62 1.49 -2.39
CA LEU A 259 -9.67 2.05 -3.74
C LEU A 259 -8.72 1.32 -4.67
N ALA A 260 -9.12 1.25 -5.94
CA ALA A 260 -8.30 0.77 -7.04
C ALA A 260 -8.20 1.83 -8.13
N GLY A 261 -6.99 2.10 -8.59
CA GLY A 261 -6.71 2.91 -9.77
C GLY A 261 -6.33 2.02 -10.96
N THR A 262 -6.86 2.34 -12.15
CA THR A 262 -6.77 1.47 -13.33
C THR A 262 -6.09 2.13 -14.54
N SER A 263 -5.80 1.33 -15.57
CA SER A 263 -5.27 1.78 -16.87
C SER A 263 -6.36 1.76 -17.95
N ASP A 264 -6.11 2.44 -19.07
CA ASP A 264 -6.96 2.62 -20.26
C ASP A 264 -8.00 3.72 -20.14
N SER A 265 -8.71 3.79 -19.01
CA SER A 265 -9.70 4.86 -18.79
C SER A 265 -9.49 5.67 -17.51
N GLY A 266 -8.38 5.43 -16.79
CA GLY A 266 -7.98 6.21 -15.61
C GLY A 266 -9.07 6.29 -14.54
N LYS A 267 -9.79 5.19 -14.35
CA LYS A 267 -10.90 5.10 -13.40
C LYS A 267 -10.43 4.85 -11.98
N ILE A 268 -11.29 5.28 -11.05
CA ILE A 268 -11.25 4.86 -9.65
C ILE A 268 -12.39 3.87 -9.42
N PHE A 269 -12.07 2.72 -8.86
CA PHE A 269 -13.05 1.80 -8.30
C PHE A 269 -12.96 1.82 -6.77
N ARG A 270 -14.11 1.66 -6.12
CA ARG A 270 -14.24 1.73 -4.65
C ARG A 270 -14.97 0.52 -4.10
N SER A 271 -14.38 -0.11 -3.09
CA SER A 271 -14.99 -1.21 -2.32
C SER A 271 -15.14 -0.82 -0.87
N THR A 272 -16.24 -1.19 -0.21
CA THR A 272 -16.49 -0.97 1.23
C THR A 272 -16.56 -2.27 2.03
N ASP A 273 -16.22 -3.39 1.41
CA ASP A 273 -16.39 -4.73 1.97
C ASP A 273 -15.14 -5.61 1.79
N TYR A 274 -13.96 -5.00 1.97
CA TYR A 274 -12.66 -5.66 1.88
C TYR A 274 -12.35 -6.22 0.49
N GLY A 275 -12.75 -5.49 -0.56
CA GLY A 275 -12.46 -5.81 -1.96
C GLY A 275 -13.35 -6.89 -2.56
N VAL A 276 -14.50 -7.20 -1.95
CA VAL A 276 -15.43 -8.23 -2.45
C VAL A 276 -16.30 -7.66 -3.56
N ASN A 277 -16.90 -6.49 -3.34
CA ASN A 277 -17.68 -5.78 -4.35
C ASN A 277 -17.06 -4.41 -4.63
N TRP A 278 -17.16 -3.97 -5.88
CA TRP A 278 -16.56 -2.73 -6.36
C TRP A 278 -17.60 -1.88 -7.09
N THR A 279 -17.56 -0.58 -6.81
CA THR A 279 -18.33 0.46 -7.50
C THR A 279 -17.38 1.28 -8.36
N ASP A 280 -17.69 1.45 -9.64
CA ASP A 280 -17.01 2.40 -10.54
C ASP A 280 -17.37 3.84 -10.10
N ILE A 281 -16.36 4.63 -9.72
CA ILE A 281 -16.51 6.05 -9.32
C ILE A 281 -16.32 6.97 -10.53
N GLY A 282 -15.86 6.44 -11.65
CA GLY A 282 -15.62 7.17 -12.88
C GLY A 282 -14.16 7.53 -13.10
N GLN A 283 -13.92 8.09 -14.28
CA GLN A 283 -12.61 8.52 -14.75
C GLN A 283 -12.16 9.82 -14.08
N LEU A 284 -10.87 9.92 -13.75
CA LEU A 284 -10.26 11.17 -13.29
C LEU A 284 -10.02 12.10 -14.48
N GLY A 285 -11.00 12.95 -14.78
CA GLY A 285 -10.92 13.91 -15.89
C GLY A 285 -10.81 13.23 -17.24
N THR A 286 -9.65 13.36 -17.89
CA THR A 286 -9.33 12.72 -19.18
C THR A 286 -8.09 11.82 -19.08
N GLU A 287 -7.69 11.49 -17.86
CA GLU A 287 -6.50 10.68 -17.61
C GLU A 287 -6.77 9.22 -17.98
N LEU A 288 -5.77 8.51 -18.49
CA LEU A 288 -5.89 7.11 -18.89
C LEU A 288 -5.34 6.15 -17.85
N ASP A 289 -4.50 6.64 -16.93
CA ASP A 289 -3.83 5.82 -15.92
C ASP A 289 -3.92 6.48 -14.55
N VAL A 290 -4.21 5.68 -13.53
CA VAL A 290 -4.06 6.05 -12.12
C VAL A 290 -2.96 5.19 -11.49
N PHE A 291 -1.73 5.68 -11.59
CA PHE A 291 -0.52 4.95 -11.17
C PHE A 291 -0.41 4.80 -9.66
N SER A 292 -0.92 5.76 -8.89
CA SER A 292 -0.76 5.75 -7.43
C SER A 292 -2.00 6.29 -6.74
N VAL A 293 -2.35 5.69 -5.61
CA VAL A 293 -3.40 6.16 -4.70
C VAL A 293 -2.89 6.02 -3.27
N ALA A 294 -3.04 7.07 -2.46
CA ALA A 294 -2.60 7.09 -1.07
C ALA A 294 -3.71 7.64 -0.16
N TYR A 295 -3.98 6.91 0.94
CA TYR A 295 -4.83 7.41 2.01
C TYR A 295 -3.99 8.26 2.96
N VAL A 296 -4.40 9.53 3.11
CA VAL A 296 -3.67 10.51 3.92
C VAL A 296 -4.12 10.48 5.38
N GLY A 297 -5.40 10.19 5.60
CA GLY A 297 -6.06 10.34 6.91
C GLY A 297 -7.28 11.25 6.81
N ASP A 298 -8.17 11.16 7.79
CA ASP A 298 -9.34 12.06 7.92
C ASP A 298 -10.16 12.23 6.64
N SER A 299 -10.50 11.12 5.97
CA SER A 299 -11.21 11.05 4.68
C SER A 299 -10.44 11.52 3.44
N ILE A 300 -9.24 12.07 3.62
CA ILE A 300 -8.43 12.60 2.52
C ILE A 300 -7.69 11.48 1.81
N ILE A 301 -7.84 11.46 0.49
CA ILE A 301 -7.16 10.53 -0.41
C ILE A 301 -6.58 11.33 -1.56
N VAL A 302 -5.38 10.95 -1.99
CA VAL A 302 -4.71 11.53 -3.15
C VAL A 302 -4.44 10.46 -4.19
N ALA A 303 -4.64 10.79 -5.47
CA ALA A 303 -4.34 9.94 -6.61
C ALA A 303 -3.39 10.65 -7.57
N GLY A 304 -2.39 9.93 -8.06
CA GLY A 304 -1.43 10.37 -9.05
C GLY A 304 -1.67 9.69 -10.39
N THR A 305 -1.67 10.46 -11.47
CA THR A 305 -2.10 9.99 -12.80
C THR A 305 -0.96 9.84 -13.80
N GLY A 306 -1.31 9.31 -14.98
CA GLY A 306 -0.40 8.99 -16.07
C GLY A 306 0.18 10.19 -16.82
N ALA A 307 0.09 10.18 -18.15
CA ALA A 307 0.79 11.13 -19.00
C ALA A 307 0.56 12.61 -18.66
N GLY A 308 -0.59 12.95 -18.06
CA GLY A 308 -0.89 14.31 -17.58
C GLY A 308 -0.13 14.73 -16.32
N GLY A 309 0.49 13.79 -15.59
CA GLY A 309 1.24 14.06 -14.37
C GLY A 309 0.43 14.80 -13.30
N LYS A 310 -0.88 14.55 -13.26
CA LYS A 310 -1.80 15.27 -12.39
C LYS A 310 -1.93 14.61 -11.04
N VAL A 311 -2.38 15.42 -10.08
CA VAL A 311 -2.81 14.99 -8.77
C VAL A 311 -4.30 15.26 -8.61
N TYR A 312 -5.04 14.25 -8.19
CA TYR A 312 -6.43 14.39 -7.79
C TYR A 312 -6.56 14.18 -6.29
N ARG A 313 -7.51 14.89 -5.67
CA ARG A 313 -7.78 14.81 -4.23
C ARG A 313 -9.25 14.53 -3.97
N SER A 314 -9.52 13.59 -3.08
CA SER A 314 -10.83 13.36 -2.48
C SER A 314 -10.82 13.80 -1.01
N ALA A 315 -11.95 14.33 -0.56
CA ALA A 315 -12.20 14.74 0.83
C ALA A 315 -13.36 13.99 1.48
N ASP A 316 -13.77 12.88 0.87
CA ASP A 316 -14.99 12.15 1.21
C ASP A 316 -14.83 10.65 1.01
N TYR A 317 -13.64 10.12 1.33
CA TYR A 317 -13.33 8.68 1.24
C TYR A 317 -13.44 8.13 -0.19
N GLY A 318 -13.02 8.92 -1.17
CA GLY A 318 -12.91 8.53 -2.57
C GLY A 318 -14.23 8.54 -3.33
N VAL A 319 -15.23 9.27 -2.86
CA VAL A 319 -16.54 9.37 -3.53
C VAL A 319 -16.52 10.46 -4.60
N THR A 320 -15.93 11.60 -4.30
CA THR A 320 -15.70 12.70 -5.25
C THR A 320 -14.24 13.11 -5.30
N TRP A 321 -13.83 13.63 -6.46
CA TRP A 321 -12.44 13.97 -6.74
C TRP A 321 -12.34 15.36 -7.34
N THR A 322 -11.34 16.11 -6.89
CA THR A 322 -10.99 17.44 -7.39
C THR A 322 -9.60 17.37 -8.04
N ASP A 323 -9.47 17.92 -9.25
CA ASP A 323 -8.17 18.10 -9.93
C ASP A 323 -7.36 19.17 -9.18
N MET A 324 -6.19 18.79 -8.67
CA MET A 324 -5.26 19.69 -7.96
C MET A 324 -4.17 20.25 -8.89
N GLY A 325 -4.25 19.95 -10.18
CA GLY A 325 -3.31 20.39 -11.20
C GLY A 325 -2.18 19.40 -11.47
N GLN A 326 -1.36 19.77 -12.44
CA GLN A 326 -0.21 19.01 -12.88
C GLN A 326 1.03 19.34 -12.04
N LEU A 327 1.81 18.32 -11.69
CA LEU A 327 3.12 18.49 -11.05
C LEU A 327 4.18 18.85 -12.08
N GLY A 328 4.33 20.14 -12.36
CA GLY A 328 5.32 20.66 -13.31
C GLY A 328 5.12 20.10 -14.72
N ALA A 329 6.18 19.51 -15.29
CA ALA A 329 6.14 18.82 -16.58
C ALA A 329 6.24 17.29 -16.41
N ALA A 330 5.74 16.76 -15.29
CA ALA A 330 5.78 15.33 -15.02
C ALA A 330 5.01 14.54 -16.09
N GLY A 331 5.64 13.52 -16.68
CA GLY A 331 4.98 12.54 -17.54
C GLY A 331 4.37 11.37 -16.76
N GLY A 332 3.96 11.59 -15.51
CA GLY A 332 3.43 10.58 -14.61
C GLY A 332 3.76 10.82 -13.15
N VAL A 333 2.79 10.63 -12.25
CA VAL A 333 2.97 10.55 -10.80
C VAL A 333 2.94 9.07 -10.40
N LEU A 334 4.11 8.46 -10.38
CA LEU A 334 4.29 7.00 -10.27
C LEU A 334 4.12 6.49 -8.84
N ALA A 335 4.54 7.29 -7.86
CA ALA A 335 4.53 6.89 -6.46
C ALA A 335 4.00 8.02 -5.58
N LEU A 336 3.17 7.64 -4.61
CA LEU A 336 2.73 8.50 -3.52
C LEU A 336 3.04 7.80 -2.20
N VAL A 337 3.54 8.55 -1.22
CA VAL A 337 3.64 8.09 0.16
C VAL A 337 3.17 9.19 1.10
N THR A 338 2.34 8.81 2.08
CA THR A 338 1.96 9.69 3.17
C THR A 338 2.96 9.52 4.30
N LEU A 339 3.48 10.64 4.79
CA LEU A 339 4.24 10.76 6.01
C LEU A 339 3.31 11.31 7.10
N GLY A 340 3.66 11.11 8.37
CA GLY A 340 2.89 11.66 9.50
C GLY A 340 2.56 13.16 9.32
N ASP A 341 1.50 13.60 9.99
CA ASP A 341 1.00 14.99 9.97
C ASP A 341 0.50 15.49 8.59
N GLY A 342 0.10 14.56 7.72
CA GLY A 342 -0.56 14.87 6.43
C GLY A 342 0.38 15.29 5.31
N ILE A 343 1.69 15.15 5.52
CA ILE A 343 2.70 15.37 4.50
C ILE A 343 2.63 14.23 3.49
N ILE A 344 2.70 14.55 2.20
CA ILE A 344 2.66 13.58 1.11
C ILE A 344 3.85 13.85 0.21
N LEU A 345 4.53 12.79 -0.20
CA LEU A 345 5.55 12.86 -1.25
C LEU A 345 5.00 12.23 -2.52
N ALA A 346 5.30 12.86 -3.65
CA ALA A 346 4.99 12.40 -4.99
C ALA A 346 6.28 12.24 -5.80
N GLY A 347 6.44 11.08 -6.43
CA GLY A 347 7.57 10.72 -7.27
C GLY A 347 7.14 10.63 -8.73
N THR A 348 7.92 11.22 -9.64
CA THR A 348 7.50 11.38 -11.04
C THR A 348 8.32 10.56 -12.04
N LYS A 349 7.74 10.29 -13.22
CA LYS A 349 8.37 9.55 -14.33
C LYS A 349 9.37 10.38 -15.15
N SER A 350 9.27 11.71 -15.12
CA SER A 350 10.07 12.58 -16.00
C SER A 350 11.02 13.43 -15.17
N GLY A 351 12.31 13.07 -15.23
CA GLY A 351 13.37 13.76 -14.53
C GLY A 351 13.41 13.46 -13.04
N GLY A 352 12.88 12.31 -12.59
CA GLY A 352 13.06 11.80 -11.22
C GLY A 352 12.76 12.83 -10.12
N LYS A 353 11.74 13.65 -10.32
CA LYS A 353 11.41 14.75 -9.41
C LYS A 353 10.63 14.26 -8.20
N ILE A 354 10.85 14.95 -7.10
CA ILE A 354 10.09 14.82 -5.86
C ILE A 354 9.24 16.07 -5.68
N TYR A 355 7.96 15.87 -5.43
CA TYR A 355 7.08 16.92 -4.94
C TYR A 355 6.65 16.58 -3.52
N ARG A 356 6.55 17.60 -2.68
CA ARG A 356 6.09 17.46 -1.29
C ARG A 356 4.85 18.31 -1.08
N SER A 357 3.84 17.78 -0.40
CA SER A 357 2.68 18.58 -0.01
C SER A 357 3.01 19.49 1.17
N GLU A 358 2.39 20.67 1.21
CA GLU A 358 2.50 21.61 2.34
C GLU A 358 1.82 21.12 3.61
#